data_AF-A0A444Y2J7-F1
#
_entry.id   AF-A0A444Y2J7-F1
#
_cell.length_a   1.000
_cell.length_b   1.000
_cell.length_c   1.000
_cell.angle_alpha   90.00
_cell.angle_beta   90.00
_cell.angle_gamma   90.00
#
_symmetry.space_group_name_H-M   'P 1'
#
loop_
_entity.id
_entity.type
_entity.pdbx_description
1 polymer ?
#
loop_
_entity_poly.entity_id
_entity_poly.type
_entity_poly.pdbx_seq_one_letter_code
_entity_poly.pdbx_strand_id
1 'polypeptide(L)'
;MAATSNTWINTKLPSSCSSLKGASCSPQTPSSFTIRSNKRRSNYNKIKCSLQTLHFPKQLQPTTTTTKPKPTKENKTASTTTTTTAAPVKDLNLIQKAAAMAIDFAESALASHERQHPLPKTADPRVQIAGNFAPVPEHPSTHSLPIAGKLPECIDGVYVRNGANPMYEPLAGHHLFDGDGMAIGELHGHSGIARLLLFYARGLFGIVDGKNGMGVANAGLVYFNNRLLAMSEDDLPYHVRVTPNGDLKTVGQAPECFCFHLWNENLKSVLSEIRLNLKTGKSTRKAIIREEEQVNLEAGMVNKNKLGRKTQFAYLALAEPWPKVSGFAKVDLSSGEVKKYMYGGEKFGGEPMFLPRSASSEREDDGYILAFVHDEKEWRSELQVVNAMTLELEATIELPSRVPYGFHGTFIQSKDLRKQA
;
A
#
# COMPACT_ATOMS: atom_id res chain seq x y z
N MET A 1 1.49 27.44 -10.18
CA MET A 1 1.39 28.20 -8.90
C MET A 1 0.05 27.82 -8.29
N ALA A 2 -0.09 27.23 -7.11
CA ALA A 2 0.79 27.05 -5.95
C ALA A 2 1.01 25.55 -5.65
N ALA A 3 2.21 25.20 -5.21
CA ALA A 3 2.51 23.89 -4.65
C ALA A 3 1.95 23.85 -3.23
N THR A 4 0.95 23.01 -2.98
CA THR A 4 0.53 22.65 -1.62
C THR A 4 1.63 21.78 -1.01
N SER A 5 2.51 22.43 -0.25
CA SER A 5 3.54 21.77 0.54
C SER A 5 2.86 20.90 1.60
N ASN A 6 2.92 19.59 1.41
CA ASN A 6 2.59 18.62 2.44
C ASN A 6 3.67 18.70 3.54
N THR A 7 3.28 19.16 4.73
CA THR A 7 4.15 19.32 5.92
C THR A 7 4.72 18.00 6.45
N TRP A 8 4.20 16.86 6.00
CA TRP A 8 4.58 15.49 6.35
C TRP A 8 6.04 15.12 6.01
N ILE A 9 6.71 15.87 5.13
CA ILE A 9 8.01 15.50 4.54
C ILE A 9 9.21 16.04 5.36
N ASN A 10 8.99 16.96 6.31
CA ASN A 10 10.08 17.68 6.97
C ASN A 10 10.44 17.13 8.35
N THR A 11 11.07 15.97 8.38
CA THR A 11 12.02 15.63 9.45
C THR A 11 13.30 15.07 8.86
N LYS A 12 14.20 15.97 8.42
CA LYS A 12 15.61 15.63 8.24
C LYS A 12 16.20 15.29 9.61
N LEU A 13 16.64 14.04 9.79
CA LEU A 13 17.49 13.67 10.92
C LEU A 13 18.83 14.43 10.81
N PRO A 14 19.35 15.01 11.91
CA PRO A 14 20.64 15.69 11.88
C PRO A 14 21.79 14.68 11.78
N SER A 15 22.60 14.80 10.74
CA SER A 15 23.89 14.10 10.62
C SER A 15 24.92 14.77 11.54
N SER A 16 25.28 14.15 12.66
CA SER A 16 26.46 14.52 13.43
C SER A 16 27.65 13.62 13.07
N CYS A 17 28.76 14.28 12.75
CA CYS A 17 30.02 13.77 12.21
C CYS A 17 31.10 13.70 13.29
N SER A 18 32.04 12.75 13.19
CA SER A 18 33.47 12.90 13.52
C SER A 18 34.21 11.60 13.13
N SER A 19 34.84 11.55 11.95
CA SER A 19 36.25 11.87 11.64
C SER A 19 37.27 10.79 12.03
N LEU A 20 37.99 10.26 11.03
CA LEU A 20 39.44 10.06 11.10
C LEU A 20 40.03 10.10 9.67
N LYS A 21 41.22 10.69 9.58
CA LYS A 21 41.90 11.28 8.42
C LYS A 21 42.65 10.25 7.57
N GLY A 22 42.88 10.56 6.29
CA GLY A 22 43.90 9.88 5.47
C GLY A 22 44.03 10.36 4.02
N ALA A 23 44.86 11.40 3.81
CA ALA A 23 45.71 11.70 2.64
C ALA A 23 45.15 11.82 1.19
N SER A 24 45.04 13.08 0.75
CA SER A 24 45.64 13.70 -0.46
C SER A 24 45.95 12.85 -1.71
N CYS A 25 45.34 13.22 -2.85
CA CYS A 25 46.02 13.83 -4.01
C CYS A 25 45.03 14.19 -5.14
N SER A 26 45.21 15.38 -5.72
CA SER A 26 44.66 15.90 -6.99
C SER A 26 45.87 16.51 -7.73
N PRO A 27 45.87 16.76 -9.06
CA PRO A 27 44.72 17.20 -9.87
C PRO A 27 44.67 16.67 -11.33
N GLN A 28 43.57 16.93 -12.05
CA GLN A 28 43.53 17.58 -13.38
C GLN A 28 42.13 17.50 -14.02
N THR A 29 41.67 18.62 -14.59
CA THR A 29 40.57 18.79 -15.56
C THR A 29 41.10 19.74 -16.66
N PRO A 30 40.41 20.00 -17.79
CA PRO A 30 39.15 19.43 -18.31
C PRO A 30 39.24 18.99 -19.79
N SER A 31 38.28 18.20 -20.26
CA SER A 31 37.90 18.20 -21.69
C SER A 31 36.38 18.30 -21.84
N SER A 32 35.99 19.32 -22.58
CA SER A 32 34.62 19.69 -22.91
C SER A 32 34.05 18.78 -23.99
N PHE A 33 32.88 18.20 -23.76
CA PHE A 33 32.08 17.58 -24.81
C PHE A 33 30.67 18.16 -24.84
N THR A 34 30.38 18.86 -25.94
CA THR A 34 29.08 19.43 -26.30
C THR A 34 28.15 18.31 -26.77
N ILE A 35 27.11 17.97 -26.00
CA ILE A 35 26.05 17.07 -26.47
C ILE A 35 24.96 17.92 -27.14
N ARG A 36 24.87 17.79 -28.48
CA ARG A 36 23.76 18.29 -29.30
C ARG A 36 22.46 17.61 -28.85
N SER A 37 21.49 18.40 -28.39
CA SER A 37 20.13 17.93 -28.13
C SER A 37 19.42 17.59 -29.44
N ASN A 38 19.31 16.31 -29.77
CA ASN A 38 18.43 15.85 -30.85
C ASN A 38 17.03 15.58 -30.27
N LYS A 39 16.11 16.55 -30.42
CA LYS A 39 14.69 16.35 -30.11
C LYS A 39 14.08 15.37 -31.13
N ARG A 40 14.07 14.07 -30.80
CA ARG A 40 13.17 13.12 -31.48
C ARG A 40 11.79 13.20 -30.83
N ARG A 41 10.79 13.61 -31.62
CA ARG A 41 9.37 13.48 -31.28
C ARG A 41 9.04 12.00 -31.14
N SER A 42 8.75 11.56 -29.91
CA SER A 42 8.17 10.25 -29.64
C SER A 42 6.67 10.28 -29.96
N ASN A 43 6.23 9.40 -30.85
CA ASN A 43 4.81 9.12 -31.06
C ASN A 43 4.31 8.30 -29.87
N TYR A 44 3.64 8.94 -28.92
CA TYR A 44 2.95 8.24 -27.84
C TYR A 44 1.69 7.56 -28.39
N ASN A 45 1.67 6.23 -28.38
CA ASN A 45 0.42 5.48 -28.53
C ASN A 45 -0.45 5.74 -27.29
N LYS A 46 -1.64 6.30 -27.48
CA LYS A 46 -2.61 6.55 -26.40
C LYS A 46 -3.25 5.22 -25.96
N ILE A 47 -2.69 4.60 -24.93
CA ILE A 47 -3.30 3.45 -24.24
C ILE A 47 -4.10 3.98 -23.04
N LYS A 48 -5.32 3.47 -22.83
CA LYS A 48 -6.15 3.84 -21.67
C LYS A 48 -5.63 3.15 -20.41
N CYS A 49 -4.65 3.76 -19.75
CA CYS A 49 -4.25 3.42 -18.39
C CYS A 49 -4.72 4.52 -17.45
N SER A 50 -5.26 4.14 -16.28
CA SER A 50 -5.65 5.07 -15.22
C SER A 50 -5.07 4.67 -13.87
N LEU A 51 -4.65 5.64 -13.08
CA LEU A 51 -4.23 5.46 -11.69
C LEU A 51 -5.26 6.08 -10.75
N GLN A 52 -5.51 5.41 -9.64
CA GLN A 52 -6.25 5.95 -8.51
C GLN A 52 -5.83 5.31 -7.18
N THR A 53 -5.91 6.11 -6.13
CA THR A 53 -5.83 5.69 -4.73
C THR A 53 -7.21 5.91 -4.09
N LEU A 54 -7.70 4.92 -3.33
CA LEU A 54 -8.99 4.99 -2.64
C LEU A 54 -8.77 4.79 -1.14
N HIS A 55 -9.41 5.62 -0.32
CA HIS A 55 -9.50 5.41 1.13
C HIS A 55 -10.83 4.75 1.45
N PHE A 56 -10.82 3.84 2.41
CA PHE A 56 -12.04 3.30 2.98
C PHE A 56 -12.57 4.30 4.01
N PRO A 57 -13.77 4.85 3.84
CA PRO A 57 -14.35 5.72 4.86
C PRO A 57 -14.69 4.89 6.11
N LYS A 58 -14.08 5.23 7.24
CA LYS A 58 -14.74 5.05 8.55
C LYS A 58 -15.71 6.20 8.79
N GLN A 59 -16.84 5.92 9.43
CA GLN A 59 -17.72 6.99 9.91
C GLN A 59 -16.94 7.88 10.89
N LEU A 60 -16.88 9.16 10.53
CA LEU A 60 -16.01 10.20 11.07
C LEU A 60 -16.06 10.33 12.60
N GLN A 61 -14.87 10.48 13.21
CA GLN A 61 -14.72 11.24 14.45
C GLN A 61 -15.03 12.74 14.18
N PRO A 62 -15.68 13.45 15.10
CA PRO A 62 -16.08 14.83 14.85
C PRO A 62 -14.88 15.80 14.89
N THR A 63 -14.66 16.51 13.79
CA THR A 63 -13.75 17.66 13.70
C THR A 63 -14.45 18.91 14.28
N THR A 64 -13.89 19.51 15.33
CA THR A 64 -14.36 20.79 15.89
C THR A 64 -14.02 21.94 14.94
N THR A 65 -15.02 22.47 14.24
CA THR A 65 -14.88 23.71 13.46
C THR A 65 -15.39 24.89 14.29
N THR A 66 -14.51 25.84 14.60
CA THR A 66 -14.84 27.08 15.31
C THR A 66 -15.49 28.08 14.34
N THR A 67 -16.74 28.51 14.57
CA THR A 67 -17.30 29.68 13.88
C THR A 67 -18.12 30.57 14.82
N LYS A 68 -17.82 31.87 14.80
CA LYS A 68 -18.56 32.98 15.45
C LYS A 68 -19.75 33.42 14.57
N PRO A 69 -20.89 33.89 15.12
CA PRO A 69 -22.05 34.28 14.32
C PRO A 69 -22.19 35.80 14.12
N LYS A 70 -22.76 36.21 12.97
CA LYS A 70 -23.55 37.45 12.77
C LYS A 70 -24.50 37.31 11.55
N PRO A 71 -25.60 38.09 11.44
CA PRO A 71 -26.89 37.60 10.95
C PRO A 71 -27.34 38.15 9.58
N THR A 72 -28.05 37.28 8.83
CA THR A 72 -29.31 37.45 8.04
C THR A 72 -29.52 38.64 7.07
N LYS A 73 -29.82 38.36 5.78
CA LYS A 73 -31.19 38.30 5.20
C LYS A 73 -31.25 38.08 3.66
N GLU A 74 -32.24 37.25 3.25
CA GLU A 74 -33.04 37.22 1.99
C GLU A 74 -32.32 36.91 0.65
N ASN A 75 -32.86 36.26 -0.38
CA ASN A 75 -34.17 35.64 -0.68
C ASN A 75 -34.01 34.63 -1.86
N LYS A 76 -35.04 33.79 -2.05
CA LYS A 76 -35.18 32.63 -2.96
C LYS A 76 -34.89 32.87 -4.46
N THR A 77 -34.35 31.86 -5.15
CA THR A 77 -34.93 31.31 -6.41
C THR A 77 -34.43 29.86 -6.64
N ALA A 78 -35.35 28.97 -7.03
CA ALA A 78 -35.13 27.53 -7.15
C ALA A 78 -34.35 27.14 -8.42
N SER A 79 -33.36 26.25 -8.26
CA SER A 79 -32.73 25.47 -9.32
C SER A 79 -32.48 24.07 -8.80
N THR A 80 -33.14 23.08 -9.40
CA THR A 80 -33.07 21.67 -9.04
C THR A 80 -31.71 21.10 -9.45
N THR A 81 -30.75 21.13 -8.53
CA THR A 81 -29.49 20.39 -8.64
C THR A 81 -29.61 19.16 -7.74
N THR A 82 -29.55 17.97 -8.31
CA THR A 82 -29.48 16.70 -7.58
C THR A 82 -28.17 16.63 -6.80
N THR A 83 -28.20 17.07 -5.55
CA THR A 83 -27.10 16.95 -4.60
C THR A 83 -27.09 15.53 -4.05
N THR A 84 -25.97 14.84 -4.25
CA THR A 84 -25.64 13.58 -3.59
C THR A 84 -25.71 13.80 -2.08
N THR A 85 -26.73 13.27 -1.42
CA THR A 85 -26.88 13.34 0.04
C THR A 85 -25.78 12.51 0.69
N ALA A 86 -24.77 13.18 1.27
CA ALA A 86 -23.90 12.59 2.27
C ALA A 86 -24.76 12.04 3.42
N ALA A 87 -24.37 10.90 3.98
CA ALA A 87 -25.03 10.31 5.14
C ALA A 87 -25.14 11.36 6.27
N PRO A 88 -26.25 11.39 7.03
CA PRO A 88 -26.43 12.38 8.09
C PRO A 88 -25.33 12.23 9.13
N VAL A 89 -24.60 13.32 9.38
CA VAL A 89 -23.68 13.42 10.51
C VAL A 89 -24.51 13.21 11.78
N LYS A 90 -24.16 12.20 12.57
CA LYS A 90 -24.87 11.90 13.82
C LYS A 90 -24.53 13.01 14.82
N ASP A 91 -25.42 13.99 14.95
CA ASP A 91 -25.24 15.07 15.92
C ASP A 91 -25.26 14.49 17.34
N LEU A 92 -24.10 14.50 17.99
CA LEU A 92 -23.95 14.04 19.37
C LEU A 92 -24.80 14.92 20.30
N ASN A 93 -25.48 14.28 21.26
CA ASN A 93 -26.20 15.00 22.30
C ASN A 93 -25.21 15.67 23.30
N LEU A 94 -25.71 16.55 24.18
CA LEU A 94 -24.87 17.29 25.11
C LEU A 94 -24.05 16.39 26.05
N ILE A 95 -24.62 15.28 26.51
CA ILE A 95 -23.93 14.30 27.37
C ILE A 95 -22.82 13.61 26.58
N GLN A 96 -23.09 13.19 25.35
CA GLN A 96 -22.11 12.58 24.48
C GLN A 96 -20.99 13.55 24.10
N LYS A 97 -21.30 14.83 23.87
CA LYS A 97 -20.31 15.88 23.62
C LYS A 97 -19.42 16.11 24.84
N ALA A 98 -19.99 16.19 26.04
CA ALA A 98 -19.23 16.32 27.27
C ALA A 98 -18.35 15.10 27.53
N ALA A 99 -18.88 13.89 27.33
CA ALA A 99 -18.12 12.65 27.45
C ALA A 99 -17.00 12.56 26.40
N ALA A 100 -17.26 12.92 25.14
CA ALA A 100 -16.24 12.98 24.10
C ALA A 100 -15.11 13.94 24.48
N MET A 101 -15.43 15.17 24.89
CA MET A 101 -14.41 16.14 25.33
C MET A 101 -13.58 15.63 26.51
N ALA A 102 -14.20 14.96 27.50
CA ALA A 102 -13.49 14.39 28.63
C ALA A 102 -12.56 13.24 28.23
N ILE A 103 -13.01 12.36 27.33
CA ILE A 103 -12.22 11.26 26.79
C ILE A 103 -11.06 11.81 25.94
N ASP A 104 -11.33 12.78 25.05
CA ASP A 104 -10.32 13.45 24.21
C ASP A 104 -9.22 14.09 25.08
N PHE A 105 -9.60 14.72 26.20
CA PHE A 105 -8.66 15.30 27.15
C PHE A 105 -7.80 14.23 27.82
N ALA A 106 -8.40 13.11 28.25
CA ALA A 106 -7.67 12.00 28.86
C ALA A 106 -6.71 11.32 27.87
N GLU A 107 -7.15 11.09 26.62
CA GLU A 107 -6.31 10.56 25.54
C GLU A 107 -5.15 11.51 25.22
N SER A 108 -5.40 12.83 25.18
CA SER A 108 -4.36 13.83 24.94
C SER A 108 -3.32 13.87 26.06
N ALA A 109 -3.77 13.78 27.32
CA ALA A 109 -2.87 13.71 28.48
C ALA A 109 -2.03 12.43 28.46
N LEU A 110 -2.64 11.29 28.12
CA LEU A 110 -1.95 10.01 27.99
C LEU A 110 -0.92 10.04 26.85
N ALA A 111 -1.29 10.54 25.67
CA ALA A 111 -0.38 10.73 24.55
C ALA A 111 0.79 11.66 24.90
N SER A 112 0.52 12.75 25.64
CA SER A 112 1.56 13.66 26.11
C SER A 112 2.53 12.99 27.10
N HIS A 113 2.03 12.08 27.94
CA HIS A 113 2.86 11.30 28.85
C HIS A 113 3.69 10.24 28.09
N GLU A 114 3.08 9.52 27.15
CA GLU A 114 3.78 8.55 26.30
C GLU A 114 4.93 9.19 25.51
N ARG A 115 4.76 10.42 25.02
CA ARG A 115 5.83 11.17 24.32
C ARG A 115 7.07 11.47 25.18
N GLN A 116 6.98 11.37 26.50
CA GLN A 116 8.14 11.53 27.39
C GLN A 116 9.10 10.33 27.32
N HIS A 117 8.63 9.21 26.76
CA HIS A 117 9.44 8.03 26.50
C HIS A 117 9.48 7.75 25.00
N PRO A 118 10.65 7.39 24.42
CA PRO A 118 10.70 7.03 23.01
C PRO A 118 9.87 5.76 22.77
N LEU A 119 9.00 5.79 21.77
CA LEU A 119 8.30 4.61 21.29
C LEU A 119 9.28 3.63 20.63
N PRO A 120 9.01 2.32 20.67
CA PRO A 120 9.76 1.36 19.87
C PRO A 120 9.60 1.68 18.38
N LYS A 121 10.62 1.37 17.56
CA LYS A 121 10.61 1.70 16.13
C LYS A 121 9.42 1.11 15.38
N THR A 122 8.92 -0.04 15.82
CA THR A 122 7.71 -0.70 15.31
C THR A 122 6.43 0.10 15.53
N ALA A 123 6.37 0.93 16.57
CA ALA A 123 5.19 1.72 16.88
C ALA A 123 5.42 3.23 16.74
N ASP A 124 6.62 3.69 16.36
CA ASP A 124 6.89 5.12 16.17
C ASP A 124 6.43 5.56 14.77
N PRO A 125 5.41 6.44 14.64
CA PRO A 125 4.96 6.92 13.34
C PRO A 125 6.09 7.56 12.52
N ARG A 126 7.06 8.22 13.18
CA ARG A 126 8.21 8.85 12.51
C ARG A 126 9.11 7.85 11.80
N VAL A 127 8.99 6.57 12.12
CA VAL A 127 9.64 5.45 11.46
C VAL A 127 8.68 4.77 10.49
N GLN A 128 7.46 4.45 10.96
CA GLN A 128 6.51 3.60 10.23
C GLN A 128 5.89 4.26 8.99
N ILE A 129 5.68 5.59 9.01
CA ILE A 129 5.16 6.36 7.87
C ILE A 129 6.22 7.26 7.24
N ALA A 130 7.51 6.93 7.41
CA ALA A 130 8.62 7.70 6.86
C ALA A 130 8.83 7.45 5.35
N GLY A 131 9.27 8.48 4.64
CA GLY A 131 9.62 8.37 3.22
C GLY A 131 8.42 7.95 2.37
N ASN A 132 8.59 6.95 1.50
CA ASN A 132 7.51 6.51 0.61
C ASN A 132 6.44 5.62 1.30
N PHE A 133 6.58 5.32 2.60
CA PHE A 133 5.49 4.75 3.41
C PHE A 133 4.45 5.80 3.83
N ALA A 134 4.75 7.09 3.69
CA ALA A 134 3.83 8.17 4.03
C ALA A 134 2.54 8.10 3.19
N PRO A 135 1.38 8.51 3.72
CA PRO A 135 0.11 8.49 3.00
C PRO A 135 0.09 9.45 1.80
N VAL A 136 -0.72 9.12 0.80
CA VAL A 136 -1.01 9.96 -0.37
C VAL A 136 -2.52 10.26 -0.41
N PRO A 137 -2.94 11.51 -0.66
CA PRO A 137 -4.35 11.83 -0.81
C PRO A 137 -4.96 11.14 -2.03
N GLU A 138 -6.29 11.07 -2.09
CA GLU A 138 -6.98 10.56 -3.27
C GLU A 138 -6.70 11.44 -4.49
N HIS A 139 -6.48 10.78 -5.61
CA HIS A 139 -6.32 11.42 -6.91
C HIS A 139 -7.42 10.94 -7.85
N PRO A 140 -8.06 11.86 -8.60
CA PRO A 140 -9.03 11.46 -9.60
C PRO A 140 -8.36 10.66 -10.72
N SER A 141 -9.14 9.82 -11.40
CA SER A 141 -8.67 9.01 -12.52
C SER A 141 -7.98 9.88 -13.59
N THR A 142 -6.72 9.58 -13.89
CA THR A 142 -5.95 10.25 -14.96
C THR A 142 -5.74 9.28 -16.11
N HIS A 143 -6.04 9.66 -17.35
CA HIS A 143 -5.96 8.77 -18.51
C HIS A 143 -4.78 9.10 -19.44
N SER A 144 -4.42 8.15 -20.30
CA SER A 144 -3.37 8.31 -21.33
C SER A 144 -2.00 8.63 -20.73
N LEU A 145 -1.57 7.79 -19.77
CA LEU A 145 -0.28 7.94 -19.10
C LEU A 145 0.90 7.76 -20.08
N PRO A 146 2.03 8.46 -19.87
CA PRO A 146 3.24 8.27 -20.68
C PRO A 146 3.78 6.85 -20.54
N ILE A 147 4.14 6.24 -21.67
CA ILE A 147 4.72 4.89 -21.73
C ILE A 147 6.06 4.96 -22.46
N ALA A 148 7.10 4.44 -21.82
CA ALA A 148 8.36 4.10 -22.44
C ALA A 148 8.39 2.59 -22.76
N GLY A 149 8.91 2.21 -23.94
CA GLY A 149 8.87 0.82 -24.40
C GLY A 149 7.56 0.44 -25.10
N LYS A 150 7.23 -0.86 -25.13
CA LYS A 150 6.03 -1.38 -25.79
C LYS A 150 5.22 -2.21 -24.79
N LEU A 151 4.01 -1.75 -24.47
CA LEU A 151 3.09 -2.52 -23.64
C LEU A 151 2.62 -3.79 -24.39
N PRO A 152 2.72 -4.98 -23.80
CA PRO A 152 2.23 -6.21 -24.42
C PRO A 152 0.72 -6.18 -24.68
N GLU A 153 0.31 -6.65 -25.86
CA GLU A 153 -1.10 -6.61 -26.30
C GLU A 153 -2.03 -7.51 -25.46
N CYS A 154 -1.48 -8.50 -24.76
CA CYS A 154 -2.27 -9.39 -23.89
C CYS A 154 -2.66 -8.75 -22.55
N ILE A 155 -2.11 -7.57 -22.21
CA ILE A 155 -2.47 -6.86 -20.98
C ILE A 155 -3.76 -6.10 -21.22
N ASP A 156 -4.88 -6.74 -20.89
CA ASP A 156 -6.23 -6.18 -20.99
C ASP A 156 -6.98 -6.37 -19.67
N GLY A 157 -6.92 -5.35 -18.81
CA GLY A 157 -7.54 -5.39 -17.49
C GLY A 157 -7.07 -4.27 -16.57
N VAL A 158 -7.30 -4.47 -15.28
CA VAL A 158 -6.99 -3.51 -14.22
C VAL A 158 -6.10 -4.16 -13.18
N TYR A 159 -4.94 -3.57 -12.92
CA TYR A 159 -4.10 -3.91 -11.78
C TYR A 159 -4.48 -3.02 -10.59
N VAL A 160 -4.94 -3.62 -9.49
CA VAL A 160 -5.30 -2.92 -8.26
C VAL A 160 -4.40 -3.42 -7.13
N ARG A 161 -3.86 -2.52 -6.32
CA ARG A 161 -3.04 -2.86 -5.15
C ARG A 161 -3.58 -2.18 -3.90
N ASN A 162 -3.64 -2.92 -2.81
CA ASN A 162 -4.05 -2.44 -1.49
C ASN A 162 -2.83 -2.02 -0.66
N GLY A 163 -3.05 -1.29 0.43
CA GLY A 163 -2.01 -0.83 1.34
C GLY A 163 -2.57 -0.01 2.48
N ALA A 164 -1.77 0.19 3.54
CA ALA A 164 -2.08 1.17 4.57
C ALA A 164 -1.85 2.58 4.02
N ASN A 165 -2.81 3.47 4.24
CA ASN A 165 -2.73 4.86 3.83
C ASN A 165 -3.58 5.69 4.81
N PRO A 166 -3.07 5.97 6.02
CA PRO A 166 -3.85 6.66 7.05
C PRO A 166 -4.33 8.02 6.54
N MET A 167 -5.63 8.27 6.70
CA MET A 167 -6.33 9.49 6.35
C MET A 167 -5.98 10.64 7.31
N TYR A 168 -5.70 10.32 8.57
CA TYR A 168 -5.35 11.30 9.62
C TYR A 168 -3.97 11.03 10.21
N GLU A 169 -3.33 12.07 10.73
CA GLU A 169 -2.04 11.93 11.40
C GLU A 169 -2.21 11.11 12.69
N PRO A 170 -1.42 10.04 12.91
CA PRO A 170 -1.49 9.29 14.14
C PRO A 170 -1.14 10.15 15.36
N LEU A 171 -2.02 10.19 16.35
CA LEU A 171 -1.81 10.99 17.56
C LEU A 171 -0.75 10.39 18.51
N ALA A 172 -0.52 9.07 18.39
CA ALA A 172 0.32 8.25 19.25
C ALA A 172 0.99 7.12 18.45
N GLY A 173 1.31 6.00 19.11
CA GLY A 173 1.97 4.88 18.45
C GLY A 173 1.19 4.34 17.26
N HIS A 174 1.89 4.08 16.16
CA HIS A 174 1.32 3.61 14.90
C HIS A 174 2.26 2.62 14.26
N HIS A 175 1.74 1.45 13.89
CA HIS A 175 2.43 0.43 13.11
C HIS A 175 2.04 0.53 11.63
N LEU A 176 2.91 0.13 10.70
CA LEU A 176 2.64 0.15 9.25
C LEU A 176 1.33 -0.54 8.82
N PHE A 177 0.89 -1.57 9.55
CA PHE A 177 -0.37 -2.30 9.27
C PHE A 177 -1.61 -1.62 9.87
N ASP A 178 -1.43 -0.62 10.73
CA ASP A 178 -2.54 0.09 11.34
C ASP A 178 -3.21 1.02 10.30
N GLY A 179 -4.53 1.12 10.36
CA GLY A 179 -5.28 2.18 9.69
C GLY A 179 -5.75 3.24 10.70
N ASP A 180 -6.66 4.13 10.28
CA ASP A 180 -7.20 5.22 11.12
C ASP A 180 -8.15 4.75 12.27
N GLY A 181 -8.09 3.47 12.64
CA GLY A 181 -8.84 2.86 13.74
C GLY A 181 -8.08 2.84 15.06
N MET A 182 -8.51 1.96 15.99
CA MET A 182 -7.69 1.62 17.15
C MET A 182 -6.47 0.85 16.64
N ALA A 183 -5.33 1.53 16.61
CA ALA A 183 -4.07 1.02 16.10
C ALA A 183 -3.45 0.02 17.09
N ILE A 184 -2.97 -1.12 16.59
CA ILE A 184 -2.24 -2.13 17.40
C ILE A 184 -0.96 -1.49 17.96
N GLY A 185 -0.35 -0.55 17.23
CA GLY A 185 0.77 0.27 17.68
C GLY A 185 0.50 1.08 18.96
N GLU A 186 -0.75 1.27 19.36
CA GLU A 186 -1.10 1.99 20.59
C GLU A 186 -1.15 1.11 21.84
N LEU A 187 -1.21 -0.22 21.68
CA LEU A 187 -1.50 -1.15 22.79
C LEU A 187 -0.23 -1.63 23.52
N HIS A 188 0.54 -0.68 24.08
CA HIS A 188 1.77 -0.99 24.80
C HIS A 188 1.65 -0.76 26.32
N GLY A 189 1.87 -1.82 27.10
CA GLY A 189 1.96 -1.75 28.57
C GLY A 189 0.68 -1.21 29.24
N HIS A 190 0.85 -0.52 30.38
CA HIS A 190 -0.29 0.05 31.11
C HIS A 190 -1.01 1.17 30.35
N SER A 191 -0.29 1.95 29.54
CA SER A 191 -0.90 2.99 28.70
C SER A 191 -1.80 2.40 27.61
N GLY A 192 -1.39 1.28 27.01
CA GLY A 192 -2.23 0.53 26.07
C GLY A 192 -3.54 0.04 26.70
N ILE A 193 -3.50 -0.43 27.95
CA ILE A 193 -4.71 -0.81 28.70
C ILE A 193 -5.60 0.43 28.93
N ALA A 194 -5.02 1.57 29.29
CA ALA A 194 -5.76 2.81 29.48
C ALA A 194 -6.44 3.28 28.18
N ARG A 195 -5.75 3.22 27.03
CA ARG A 195 -6.33 3.52 25.71
C ARG A 195 -7.48 2.61 25.37
N LEU A 196 -7.32 1.30 25.60
CA LEU A 196 -8.37 0.33 25.37
C LEU A 196 -9.62 0.64 26.22
N LEU A 197 -9.43 1.02 27.49
CA LEU A 197 -10.53 1.44 28.37
C LEU A 197 -11.22 2.72 27.87
N LEU A 198 -10.45 3.73 27.42
CA LEU A 198 -10.99 4.96 26.83
C LEU A 198 -11.78 4.66 25.54
N PHE A 199 -11.29 3.75 24.72
CA PHE A 199 -11.98 3.28 23.53
C PHE A 199 -13.31 2.60 23.87
N TYR A 200 -13.33 1.69 24.86
CA TYR A 200 -14.58 1.08 25.33
C TYR A 200 -15.53 2.13 25.92
N ALA A 201 -15.02 3.15 26.62
CA ALA A 201 -15.84 4.25 27.09
C ALA A 201 -16.52 5.00 25.93
N ARG A 202 -15.82 5.26 24.82
CA ARG A 202 -16.43 5.84 23.62
C ARG A 202 -17.59 4.98 23.08
N GLY A 203 -17.42 3.65 23.09
CA GLY A 203 -18.50 2.71 22.73
C GLY A 203 -19.69 2.79 23.68
N LEU A 204 -19.44 2.79 25.00
CA LEU A 204 -20.48 2.87 26.03
C LEU A 204 -21.31 4.18 25.95
N PHE A 205 -20.66 5.30 25.64
CA PHE A 205 -21.36 6.58 25.43
C PHE A 205 -22.00 6.69 24.04
N GLY A 206 -21.87 5.68 23.18
CA GLY A 206 -22.38 5.71 21.81
C GLY A 206 -21.73 6.79 20.93
N ILE A 207 -20.50 7.19 21.30
CA ILE A 207 -19.65 8.13 20.54
C ILE A 207 -19.05 7.38 19.35
N VAL A 208 -18.65 6.13 19.55
CA VAL A 208 -18.18 5.21 18.50
C VAL A 208 -19.18 4.07 18.37
N ASP A 209 -19.54 3.72 17.13
CA ASP A 209 -20.43 2.61 16.83
C ASP A 209 -19.63 1.45 16.21
N GLY A 210 -19.39 0.40 16.98
CA GLY A 210 -18.71 -0.81 16.52
C GLY A 210 -19.63 -1.87 15.89
N LYS A 211 -20.95 -1.61 15.79
CA LYS A 211 -21.91 -2.63 15.34
C LYS A 211 -21.74 -3.03 13.87
N ASN A 212 -21.15 -2.15 13.06
CA ASN A 212 -20.93 -2.36 11.64
C ASN A 212 -19.45 -2.67 11.35
N GLY A 213 -18.72 -3.30 12.27
CA GLY A 213 -17.30 -3.61 12.08
C GLY A 213 -16.37 -2.40 12.25
N MET A 214 -15.10 -2.68 12.49
CA MET A 214 -14.07 -1.67 12.74
C MET A 214 -12.78 -1.94 11.97
N GLY A 215 -12.83 -2.82 10.97
CA GLY A 215 -11.67 -3.13 10.16
C GLY A 215 -11.26 -1.96 9.27
N VAL A 216 -10.05 -2.07 8.75
CA VAL A 216 -9.41 -1.04 7.91
C VAL A 216 -9.28 -1.46 6.45
N ALA A 217 -9.59 -2.73 6.14
CA ALA A 217 -9.65 -3.27 4.78
C ALA A 217 -8.38 -3.05 3.94
N ASN A 218 -7.21 -3.04 4.58
CA ASN A 218 -5.91 -2.76 3.95
C ASN A 218 -5.12 -4.04 3.61
N ALA A 219 -5.56 -5.24 4.04
CA ALA A 219 -4.76 -6.46 4.04
C ALA A 219 -4.72 -7.23 2.70
N GLY A 220 -5.29 -6.68 1.63
CA GLY A 220 -5.22 -7.26 0.28
C GLY A 220 -6.53 -7.21 -0.49
N LEU A 221 -6.54 -7.80 -1.69
CA LEU A 221 -7.66 -7.74 -2.63
C LEU A 221 -7.87 -9.08 -3.34
N VAL A 222 -9.14 -9.48 -3.49
CA VAL A 222 -9.55 -10.66 -4.27
C VAL A 222 -10.71 -10.30 -5.19
N TYR A 223 -10.70 -10.81 -6.42
CA TYR A 223 -11.87 -10.74 -7.31
C TYR A 223 -12.59 -12.09 -7.32
N PHE A 224 -13.80 -12.13 -6.76
CA PHE A 224 -14.56 -13.35 -6.58
C PHE A 224 -16.05 -13.10 -6.87
N ASN A 225 -16.70 -14.03 -7.58
CA ASN A 225 -18.11 -13.94 -7.98
C ASN A 225 -18.50 -12.56 -8.52
N ASN A 226 -17.66 -12.03 -9.43
CA ASN A 226 -17.83 -10.74 -10.08
C ASN A 226 -17.81 -9.51 -9.15
N ARG A 227 -17.13 -9.63 -8.00
CA ARG A 227 -16.95 -8.55 -7.02
C ARG A 227 -15.48 -8.43 -6.68
N LEU A 228 -14.97 -7.20 -6.62
CA LEU A 228 -13.66 -6.92 -6.02
C LEU A 228 -13.86 -6.72 -4.51
N LEU A 229 -13.17 -7.52 -3.71
CA LEU A 229 -13.28 -7.53 -2.26
C LEU A 229 -11.95 -7.06 -1.66
N ALA A 230 -11.99 -5.99 -0.87
CA ALA A 230 -10.88 -5.51 -0.06
C ALA A 230 -10.92 -6.22 1.30
N MET A 231 -9.85 -6.90 1.64
CA MET A 231 -9.77 -7.77 2.81
C MET A 231 -9.37 -6.98 4.06
N SER A 232 -10.03 -7.25 5.19
CA SER A 232 -9.59 -6.85 6.52
C SER A 232 -9.25 -8.10 7.34
N GLU A 233 -8.20 -8.03 8.17
CA GLU A 233 -7.81 -9.15 9.03
C GLU A 233 -8.72 -9.31 10.26
N ASP A 234 -9.56 -8.33 10.54
CA ASP A 234 -10.35 -8.20 11.77
C ASP A 234 -11.83 -7.87 11.48
N ASP A 235 -12.24 -7.85 10.22
CA ASP A 235 -13.58 -7.44 9.78
C ASP A 235 -14.00 -8.14 8.48
N LEU A 236 -15.26 -7.95 8.10
CA LEU A 236 -15.81 -8.39 6.83
C LEU A 236 -15.10 -7.69 5.65
N PRO A 237 -14.91 -8.39 4.52
CA PRO A 237 -14.38 -7.76 3.30
C PRO A 237 -15.30 -6.63 2.81
N TYR A 238 -14.71 -5.62 2.18
CA TYR A 238 -15.43 -4.50 1.60
C TYR A 238 -15.54 -4.68 0.09
N HIS A 239 -16.76 -4.67 -0.45
CA HIS A 239 -17.01 -4.68 -1.88
C HIS A 239 -16.63 -3.32 -2.49
N VAL A 240 -15.69 -3.35 -3.42
CA VAL A 240 -15.24 -2.22 -4.23
C VAL A 240 -15.69 -2.44 -5.67
N ARG A 241 -16.17 -1.39 -6.32
CA ARG A 241 -16.55 -1.40 -7.73
C ARG A 241 -15.54 -0.60 -8.55
N VAL A 242 -14.99 -1.23 -9.59
CA VAL A 242 -14.24 -0.51 -10.63
C VAL A 242 -15.24 0.09 -11.62
N THR A 243 -15.28 1.41 -11.73
CA THR A 243 -16.22 2.11 -12.62
C THR A 243 -15.75 2.09 -14.08
N PRO A 244 -16.65 2.33 -15.07
CA PRO A 244 -16.27 2.40 -16.47
C PRO A 244 -15.23 3.48 -16.82
N ASN A 245 -15.10 4.51 -15.99
CA ASN A 245 -14.15 5.60 -16.20
C ASN A 245 -12.77 5.31 -15.58
N GLY A 246 -12.59 4.15 -14.96
CA GLY A 246 -11.37 3.79 -14.23
C GLY A 246 -11.32 4.34 -12.80
N ASP A 247 -12.45 4.89 -12.31
CA ASP A 247 -12.63 5.33 -10.92
C ASP A 247 -12.95 4.11 -10.00
N LEU A 248 -12.66 4.17 -8.70
CA LEU A 248 -12.98 3.14 -7.70
C LEU A 248 -14.06 3.64 -6.74
N LYS A 249 -15.03 2.79 -6.38
CA LYS A 249 -16.10 3.16 -5.44
C LYS A 249 -16.39 2.04 -4.44
N THR A 250 -16.34 2.34 -3.15
CA THR A 250 -16.80 1.41 -2.09
C THR A 250 -18.32 1.27 -2.16
N VAL A 251 -18.80 0.03 -2.24
CA VAL A 251 -20.24 -0.31 -2.31
C VAL A 251 -20.78 -0.67 -0.93
N GLY A 252 -20.02 -1.40 -0.12
CA GLY A 252 -20.43 -1.83 1.24
C GLY A 252 -19.70 -3.10 1.68
N GLN A 253 -20.04 -3.64 2.86
CA GLN A 253 -19.46 -4.89 3.37
C GLN A 253 -20.04 -6.14 2.67
N ALA A 254 -19.21 -7.16 2.51
CA ALA A 254 -19.54 -8.47 1.97
C ALA A 254 -19.39 -9.53 3.08
N PRO A 255 -20.36 -10.45 3.25
CA PRO A 255 -20.25 -11.49 4.27
C PRO A 255 -19.29 -12.59 3.80
N GLU A 256 -18.10 -12.72 4.41
CA GLU A 256 -17.26 -13.95 4.56
C GLU A 256 -15.78 -13.59 4.90
N CYS A 257 -15.15 -14.24 5.91
CA CYS A 257 -13.86 -13.82 6.52
C CYS A 257 -12.69 -14.83 6.36
N PHE A 258 -11.44 -14.32 6.37
CA PHE A 258 -10.18 -15.06 6.66
C PHE A 258 -9.06 -14.09 7.13
N CYS A 259 -8.17 -14.52 8.05
CA CYS A 259 -7.15 -13.68 8.73
C CYS A 259 -5.76 -14.37 8.86
N PHE A 260 -4.64 -13.61 8.90
CA PHE A 260 -3.27 -14.10 9.20
C PHE A 260 -2.36 -12.98 9.78
N HIS A 261 -1.29 -13.32 10.51
CA HIS A 261 -0.30 -12.40 11.16
C HIS A 261 1.08 -13.09 11.33
N LEU A 262 2.24 -12.38 11.27
CA LEU A 262 3.53 -12.72 11.95
C LEU A 262 4.56 -11.55 11.99
N TRP A 263 5.47 -11.54 13.00
CA TRP A 263 6.47 -10.50 13.37
C TRP A 263 7.87 -11.05 13.73
N ASN A 264 9.00 -10.29 13.51
CA ASN A 264 10.17 -10.03 14.41
C ASN A 264 11.27 -9.13 13.75
N GLU A 265 12.24 -8.56 14.49
CA GLU A 265 13.17 -7.50 14.04
C GLU A 265 14.59 -7.92 13.56
N ASN A 266 14.86 -9.22 13.41
CA ASN A 266 16.07 -9.74 12.72
C ASN A 266 15.65 -10.82 11.71
N LEU A 267 14.75 -10.45 10.80
CA LEU A 267 14.12 -11.37 9.86
C LEU A 267 15.11 -11.83 8.80
N LYS A 268 15.66 -13.02 9.00
CA LYS A 268 16.06 -13.87 7.88
C LYS A 268 14.78 -14.52 7.35
N SER A 269 14.32 -14.07 6.20
CA SER A 269 13.17 -14.68 5.52
C SER A 269 13.64 -15.81 4.61
N VAL A 270 13.21 -17.04 4.89
CA VAL A 270 13.69 -18.25 4.20
C VAL A 270 12.54 -18.94 3.49
N LEU A 271 12.56 -18.87 2.15
CA LEU A 271 11.65 -19.65 1.31
C LEU A 271 11.85 -21.15 1.56
N SER A 272 10.81 -21.81 2.07
CA SER A 272 10.88 -23.18 2.56
C SER A 272 9.79 -24.05 1.94
N GLU A 273 10.15 -25.28 1.57
CA GLU A 273 9.20 -26.35 1.29
C GLU A 273 8.80 -27.03 2.61
N ILE A 274 7.50 -27.10 2.88
CA ILE A 274 6.94 -27.88 3.99
C ILE A 274 6.11 -29.01 3.40
N ARG A 275 6.42 -30.26 3.78
CA ARG A 275 5.64 -31.45 3.38
C ARG A 275 4.91 -31.99 4.59
N LEU A 276 3.61 -32.22 4.44
CA LEU A 276 2.74 -32.72 5.50
C LEU A 276 2.19 -34.10 5.09
N ASN A 277 2.40 -35.11 5.93
CA ASN A 277 1.80 -36.42 5.75
C ASN A 277 0.58 -36.56 6.67
N LEU A 278 -0.61 -36.42 6.10
CA LEU A 278 -1.86 -36.46 6.86
C LEU A 278 -2.20 -37.87 7.40
N LYS A 279 -1.61 -38.94 6.85
CA LYS A 279 -1.82 -40.31 7.35
C LYS A 279 -1.00 -40.61 8.60
N THR A 280 0.23 -40.09 8.66
CA THR A 280 1.17 -40.36 9.78
C THR A 280 1.28 -39.22 10.77
N GLY A 281 0.76 -38.03 10.44
CA GLY A 281 0.91 -36.80 11.22
C GLY A 281 2.31 -36.18 11.18
N LYS A 282 3.25 -36.75 10.41
CA LYS A 282 4.64 -36.24 10.31
C LYS A 282 4.76 -35.10 9.31
N SER A 283 5.66 -34.16 9.59
CA SER A 283 6.01 -33.05 8.70
C SER A 283 7.53 -32.96 8.46
N THR A 284 7.91 -32.39 7.32
CA THR A 284 9.31 -32.04 7.02
C THR A 284 9.39 -30.61 6.52
N ARG A 285 10.48 -29.91 6.84
CA ARG A 285 10.78 -28.56 6.34
C ARG A 285 12.16 -28.55 5.70
N LYS A 286 12.28 -27.94 4.52
CA LYS A 286 13.55 -27.77 3.80
C LYS A 286 13.62 -26.38 3.17
N ALA A 287 14.76 -25.70 3.29
CA ALA A 287 15.00 -24.47 2.53
C ALA A 287 15.09 -24.79 1.02
N ILE A 288 14.43 -23.99 0.18
CA ILE A 288 14.43 -24.18 -1.28
C ILE A 288 15.74 -23.65 -1.88
N ILE A 289 16.16 -22.48 -1.42
CA ILE A 289 17.36 -21.79 -1.91
C ILE A 289 18.57 -22.28 -1.11
N ARG A 290 19.72 -22.39 -1.78
CA ARG A 290 20.98 -22.76 -1.15
C ARG A 290 21.47 -21.63 -0.26
N GLU A 291 22.19 -21.95 0.82
CA GLU A 291 22.60 -20.97 1.82
C GLU A 291 23.51 -19.87 1.22
N GLU A 292 24.31 -20.20 0.20
CA GLU A 292 25.22 -19.24 -0.47
C GLU A 292 24.49 -18.24 -1.38
N GLU A 293 23.31 -18.61 -1.88
CA GLU A 293 22.46 -17.77 -2.74
C GLU A 293 21.26 -17.18 -1.97
N GLN A 294 21.20 -17.41 -0.66
CA GLN A 294 20.10 -17.02 0.19
C GLN A 294 19.91 -15.50 0.16
N VAL A 295 18.66 -15.11 -0.06
CA VAL A 295 18.20 -13.72 -0.04
C VAL A 295 16.90 -13.63 0.76
N ASN A 296 16.58 -12.43 1.25
CA ASN A 296 15.31 -12.19 1.92
C ASN A 296 14.20 -12.06 0.87
N LEU A 297 13.40 -13.13 0.75
CA LEU A 297 12.23 -13.17 -0.13
C LEU A 297 10.96 -13.06 0.68
N GLU A 298 10.14 -12.09 0.31
CA GLU A 298 8.89 -11.77 1.00
C GLU A 298 7.71 -11.86 0.04
N ALA A 299 6.65 -11.08 0.29
CA ALA A 299 5.42 -11.03 -0.48
C ALA A 299 5.61 -11.29 -1.99
N GLY A 300 4.79 -12.18 -2.53
CA GLY A 300 4.90 -12.61 -3.90
C GLY A 300 3.85 -13.64 -4.27
N MET A 301 3.99 -14.22 -5.45
CA MET A 301 2.97 -15.10 -5.99
C MET A 301 3.51 -16.14 -6.96
N VAL A 302 2.68 -17.14 -7.19
CA VAL A 302 2.82 -18.13 -8.25
C VAL A 302 1.83 -17.85 -9.37
N ASN A 303 1.93 -18.57 -10.48
CA ASN A 303 0.93 -18.49 -11.54
C ASN A 303 -0.47 -18.84 -11.01
N LYS A 304 -1.40 -17.86 -11.04
CA LYS A 304 -2.76 -18.01 -10.50
C LYS A 304 -3.55 -19.16 -11.16
N ASN A 305 -3.24 -19.50 -12.42
CA ASN A 305 -3.88 -20.62 -13.13
C ASN A 305 -3.48 -22.00 -12.58
N LYS A 306 -2.47 -22.06 -11.71
CA LYS A 306 -1.96 -23.28 -11.07
C LYS A 306 -2.22 -23.30 -9.56
N LEU A 307 -3.00 -22.38 -9.00
CA LEU A 307 -3.31 -22.36 -7.57
C LEU A 307 -3.90 -23.71 -7.11
N GLY A 308 -3.39 -24.21 -5.98
CA GLY A 308 -3.73 -25.53 -5.44
C GLY A 308 -3.12 -26.73 -6.19
N ARG A 309 -2.32 -26.49 -7.23
CA ARG A 309 -1.59 -27.51 -8.00
C ARG A 309 -0.08 -27.29 -7.85
N LYS A 310 0.71 -28.29 -8.25
CA LYS A 310 2.17 -28.16 -8.26
C LYS A 310 2.58 -27.04 -9.22
N THR A 311 3.33 -26.07 -8.70
CA THR A 311 3.96 -24.97 -9.44
C THR A 311 5.46 -25.13 -9.45
N GLN A 312 6.10 -24.75 -10.54
CA GLN A 312 7.54 -24.71 -10.68
C GLN A 312 8.12 -23.32 -10.33
N PHE A 313 7.40 -22.23 -10.61
CA PHE A 313 7.95 -20.89 -10.45
C PHE A 313 7.19 -20.05 -9.41
N ALA A 314 7.95 -19.32 -8.60
CA ALA A 314 7.44 -18.26 -7.74
C ALA A 314 8.14 -16.94 -8.05
N TYR A 315 7.41 -15.83 -7.92
CA TYR A 315 7.91 -14.47 -8.07
C TYR A 315 7.76 -13.75 -6.75
N LEU A 316 8.87 -13.40 -6.11
CA LEU A 316 8.91 -12.95 -4.72
C LEU A 316 9.68 -11.63 -4.60
N ALA A 317 9.19 -10.71 -3.77
CA ALA A 317 9.86 -9.44 -3.50
C ALA A 317 11.24 -9.66 -2.84
N LEU A 318 12.27 -8.98 -3.34
CA LEU A 318 13.61 -8.95 -2.75
C LEU A 318 13.68 -7.86 -1.68
N ALA A 319 13.51 -8.23 -0.42
CA ALA A 319 13.39 -7.30 0.70
C ALA A 319 14.77 -6.89 1.26
N GLU A 320 15.59 -6.30 0.40
CA GLU A 320 16.96 -5.89 0.70
C GLU A 320 17.20 -4.46 0.19
N PRO A 321 17.38 -3.44 1.07
CA PRO A 321 17.36 -3.52 2.53
C PRO A 321 15.94 -3.57 3.10
N TRP A 322 15.69 -4.44 4.08
CA TRP A 322 14.41 -4.47 4.80
C TRP A 322 14.07 -3.10 5.44
N PRO A 323 12.82 -2.62 5.37
CA PRO A 323 11.64 -3.21 4.73
C PRO A 323 11.44 -2.80 3.25
N LYS A 324 12.42 -2.14 2.63
CA LYS A 324 12.34 -1.73 1.22
C LYS A 324 12.61 -2.91 0.29
N VAL A 325 11.95 -2.89 -0.86
CA VAL A 325 12.06 -3.95 -1.87
C VAL A 325 12.86 -3.44 -3.05
N SER A 326 14.11 -3.88 -3.21
CA SER A 326 15.02 -3.41 -4.29
C SER A 326 14.78 -4.09 -5.65
N GLY A 327 13.91 -5.09 -5.68
CA GLY A 327 13.63 -5.86 -6.87
C GLY A 327 12.69 -7.03 -6.60
N PHE A 328 12.64 -7.99 -7.51
CA PHE A 328 11.99 -9.27 -7.28
C PHE A 328 12.81 -10.42 -7.84
N ALA A 329 12.56 -11.62 -7.33
CA ALA A 329 13.21 -12.84 -7.77
C ALA A 329 12.20 -13.78 -8.41
N LYS A 330 12.58 -14.38 -9.54
CA LYS A 330 11.98 -15.59 -10.07
C LYS A 330 12.73 -16.78 -9.48
N VAL A 331 12.03 -17.61 -8.72
CA VAL A 331 12.59 -18.81 -8.09
C VAL A 331 12.01 -20.04 -8.76
N ASP A 332 12.88 -20.95 -9.21
CA ASP A 332 12.48 -22.31 -9.55
C ASP A 332 12.39 -23.13 -8.26
N LEU A 333 11.16 -23.46 -7.86
CA LEU A 333 10.85 -24.19 -6.63
C LEU A 333 11.34 -25.64 -6.64
N SER A 334 11.68 -26.19 -7.82
CA SER A 334 12.17 -27.55 -7.97
C SER A 334 13.70 -27.65 -7.88
N SER A 335 14.41 -26.71 -8.50
CA SER A 335 15.88 -26.69 -8.52
C SER A 335 16.49 -25.81 -7.42
N GLY A 336 15.73 -24.82 -6.94
CA GLY A 336 16.20 -23.76 -6.05
C GLY A 336 16.90 -22.60 -6.75
N GLU A 337 16.96 -22.59 -8.09
CA GLU A 337 17.59 -21.52 -8.88
C GLU A 337 16.87 -20.19 -8.70
N VAL A 338 17.64 -19.11 -8.48
CA VAL A 338 17.12 -17.75 -8.26
C VAL A 338 17.62 -16.81 -9.35
N LYS A 339 16.69 -16.21 -10.11
CA LYS A 339 16.99 -15.12 -11.04
C LYS A 339 16.41 -13.82 -10.53
N LYS A 340 17.25 -12.80 -10.38
CA LYS A 340 16.89 -11.52 -9.76
C LYS A 340 16.67 -10.45 -10.83
N TYR A 341 15.62 -9.67 -10.67
CA TYR A 341 15.39 -8.42 -11.38
C TYR A 341 15.52 -7.28 -10.38
N MET A 342 16.54 -6.44 -10.54
CA MET A 342 16.81 -5.30 -9.66
C MET A 342 16.26 -4.01 -10.29
N TYR A 343 15.52 -3.20 -9.54
CA TYR A 343 15.02 -1.92 -10.04
C TYR A 343 16.14 -0.91 -10.34
N GLY A 344 17.26 -1.03 -9.61
CA GLY A 344 18.48 -0.24 -9.79
C GLY A 344 18.41 1.16 -9.17
N GLY A 345 19.57 1.69 -8.75
CA GLY A 345 19.64 2.99 -8.07
C GLY A 345 18.91 3.01 -6.72
N GLU A 346 18.31 4.14 -6.36
CA GLU A 346 17.47 4.30 -5.16
C GLU A 346 15.99 4.04 -5.49
N LYS A 347 15.74 3.00 -6.30
CA LYS A 347 14.39 2.59 -6.68
C LYS A 347 13.95 1.38 -5.87
N PHE A 348 12.73 1.45 -5.35
CA PHE A 348 12.14 0.39 -4.55
C PHE A 348 10.68 0.16 -4.91
N GLY A 349 10.20 -1.07 -4.73
CA GLY A 349 8.84 -1.48 -5.10
C GLY A 349 8.12 -2.20 -3.95
N GLY A 350 7.40 -3.25 -4.31
CA GLY A 350 6.66 -4.12 -3.38
C GLY A 350 6.37 -5.47 -4.01
N GLU A 351 5.20 -6.03 -3.73
CA GLU A 351 4.76 -7.33 -4.28
C GLU A 351 4.76 -7.33 -5.83
N PRO A 352 5.47 -8.27 -6.49
CA PRO A 352 5.43 -8.43 -7.95
C PRO A 352 4.16 -9.17 -8.39
N MET A 353 3.40 -8.61 -9.34
CA MET A 353 2.18 -9.25 -9.86
C MET A 353 2.44 -10.04 -11.15
N PHE A 354 2.44 -11.37 -11.09
CA PHE A 354 2.47 -12.23 -12.27
C PHE A 354 1.12 -12.25 -13.00
N LEU A 355 1.16 -11.88 -14.28
CA LEU A 355 0.07 -11.89 -15.22
C LEU A 355 0.38 -12.90 -16.34
N PRO A 356 -0.30 -14.05 -16.43
CA PRO A 356 -0.10 -14.99 -17.52
C PRO A 356 -0.47 -14.36 -18.86
N ARG A 357 0.30 -14.64 -19.92
CA ARG A 357 0.01 -14.16 -21.28
C ARG A 357 -1.37 -14.60 -21.76
N SER A 358 -1.71 -15.85 -21.45
CA SER A 358 -3.02 -16.42 -21.73
C SER A 358 -3.41 -17.46 -20.68
N ALA A 359 -4.71 -17.75 -20.56
CA ALA A 359 -5.18 -18.83 -19.68
C ALA A 359 -4.71 -20.23 -20.13
N SER A 360 -4.36 -20.37 -21.41
CA SER A 360 -3.95 -21.61 -22.06
C SER A 360 -2.45 -21.71 -22.30
N SER A 361 -1.64 -20.81 -21.72
CA SER A 361 -0.19 -20.84 -21.91
C SER A 361 0.38 -22.18 -21.45
N GLU A 362 1.13 -22.85 -22.33
CA GLU A 362 1.71 -24.17 -22.07
C GLU A 362 2.81 -24.08 -21.01
N ARG A 363 3.64 -23.03 -21.09
CA ARG A 363 4.68 -22.73 -20.12
C ARG A 363 4.11 -22.00 -18.91
N GLU A 364 4.47 -22.44 -17.72
CA GLU A 364 4.01 -21.85 -16.46
C GLU A 364 4.46 -20.39 -16.27
N ASP A 365 5.64 -20.05 -16.78
CA ASP A 365 6.26 -18.72 -16.68
C ASP A 365 5.98 -17.81 -17.88
N ASP A 366 5.16 -18.22 -18.84
CA ASP A 366 4.79 -17.39 -19.99
C ASP A 366 3.80 -16.31 -19.59
N GLY A 367 4.33 -15.12 -19.37
CA GLY A 367 3.58 -13.97 -18.92
C GLY A 367 4.48 -12.78 -18.59
N TYR A 368 3.95 -11.92 -17.76
CA TYR A 368 4.53 -10.63 -17.41
C TYR A 368 4.47 -10.40 -15.91
N ILE A 369 5.48 -9.72 -15.37
CA ILE A 369 5.46 -9.17 -14.01
C ILE A 369 5.11 -7.70 -14.09
N LEU A 370 4.08 -7.30 -13.34
CA LEU A 370 3.70 -5.90 -13.13
C LEU A 370 4.21 -5.49 -11.75
N ALA A 371 5.03 -4.45 -11.68
CA ALA A 371 5.63 -3.98 -10.44
C ALA A 371 5.56 -2.46 -10.32
N PHE A 372 4.92 -1.96 -9.25
CA PHE A 372 5.03 -0.55 -8.89
C PHE A 372 6.43 -0.28 -8.33
N VAL A 373 7.06 0.77 -8.84
CA VAL A 373 8.42 1.19 -8.45
C VAL A 373 8.36 2.68 -8.10
N HIS A 374 9.03 3.05 -7.03
CA HIS A 374 9.23 4.42 -6.61
C HIS A 374 10.71 4.74 -6.63
N ASP A 375 11.07 5.80 -7.35
CA ASP A 375 12.41 6.37 -7.39
C ASP A 375 12.53 7.40 -6.27
N GLU A 376 13.27 7.06 -5.19
CA GLU A 376 13.44 7.95 -4.05
C GLU A 376 14.35 9.15 -4.35
N LYS A 377 15.17 9.07 -5.41
CA LYS A 377 16.04 10.17 -5.85
C LYS A 377 15.27 11.21 -6.65
N GLU A 378 14.47 10.76 -7.61
CA GLU A 378 13.67 11.63 -8.49
C GLU A 378 12.27 11.92 -7.93
N TRP A 379 11.91 11.26 -6.83
CA TRP A 379 10.61 11.33 -6.13
C TRP A 379 9.42 11.07 -7.05
N ARG A 380 9.54 10.07 -7.91
CA ARG A 380 8.55 9.69 -8.94
C ARG A 380 8.19 8.22 -8.85
N SER A 381 6.96 7.88 -9.24
CA SER A 381 6.49 6.50 -9.27
C SER A 381 6.22 6.05 -10.70
N GLU A 382 6.47 4.78 -10.96
CA GLU A 382 6.29 4.13 -12.25
C GLU A 382 5.72 2.71 -12.06
N LEU A 383 5.06 2.19 -13.10
CA LEU A 383 4.69 0.78 -13.19
C LEU A 383 5.57 0.13 -14.25
N GLN A 384 6.41 -0.83 -13.85
CA GLN A 384 7.26 -1.58 -14.75
C GLN A 384 6.57 -2.88 -15.21
N VAL A 385 6.73 -3.21 -16.49
CA VAL A 385 6.24 -4.43 -17.12
C VAL A 385 7.44 -5.24 -17.60
N VAL A 386 7.68 -6.37 -16.95
CA VAL A 386 8.85 -7.21 -17.16
C VAL A 386 8.42 -8.56 -17.73
N ASN A 387 9.10 -9.05 -18.75
CA ASN A 387 8.86 -10.39 -19.29
C ASN A 387 9.20 -11.45 -18.24
N ALA A 388 8.25 -12.28 -17.85
CA ALA A 388 8.44 -13.21 -16.74
C ALA A 388 9.34 -14.42 -17.08
N MET A 389 9.62 -14.64 -18.38
CA MET A 389 10.56 -15.67 -18.84
C MET A 389 12.00 -15.17 -18.86
N THR A 390 12.23 -14.01 -19.48
CA THR A 390 13.58 -13.45 -19.70
C THR A 390 14.04 -12.48 -18.60
N LEU A 391 13.11 -11.97 -17.79
CA LEU A 391 13.33 -10.87 -16.84
C LEU A 391 13.79 -9.56 -17.50
N GLU A 392 13.43 -9.34 -18.77
CA GLU A 392 13.71 -8.10 -19.48
C GLU A 392 12.56 -7.11 -19.33
N LEU A 393 12.88 -5.84 -19.10
CA LEU A 393 11.91 -4.75 -19.04
C LEU A 393 11.37 -4.46 -20.45
N GLU A 394 10.06 -4.59 -20.65
CA GLU A 394 9.41 -4.34 -21.94
C GLU A 394 8.72 -2.97 -21.99
N ALA A 395 8.17 -2.51 -20.86
CA ALA A 395 7.54 -1.20 -20.76
C ALA A 395 7.62 -0.59 -19.36
N THR A 396 7.64 0.74 -19.31
CA THR A 396 7.50 1.53 -18.08
C THR A 396 6.40 2.55 -18.28
N ILE A 397 5.42 2.57 -17.38
CA ILE A 397 4.33 3.55 -17.36
C ILE A 397 4.63 4.57 -16.26
N GLU A 398 4.75 5.85 -16.64
CA GLU A 398 4.96 6.93 -15.69
C GLU A 398 3.66 7.29 -14.98
N LEU A 399 3.70 7.42 -13.65
CA LEU A 399 2.51 7.71 -12.85
C LEU A 399 2.43 9.20 -12.51
N PRO A 400 1.21 9.78 -12.52
CA PRO A 400 1.02 11.23 -12.34
C PRO A 400 1.24 11.68 -10.88
N SER A 401 1.21 10.74 -9.93
CA SER A 401 1.40 10.97 -8.51
C SER A 401 2.29 9.91 -7.91
N ARG A 402 2.83 10.20 -6.72
CA ARG A 402 3.50 9.21 -5.89
C ARG A 402 2.54 8.06 -5.58
N VAL A 403 3.03 6.84 -5.72
CA VAL A 403 2.36 5.64 -5.23
C VAL A 403 3.15 5.17 -4.01
N PRO A 404 2.56 5.19 -2.80
CA PRO A 404 3.26 4.79 -1.59
C PRO A 404 3.62 3.30 -1.63
N TYR A 405 4.47 2.82 -0.73
CA TYR A 405 4.59 1.37 -0.56
C TYR A 405 3.25 0.78 -0.10
N GLY A 406 2.97 -0.46 -0.49
CA GLY A 406 1.69 -1.11 -0.23
C GLY A 406 1.84 -2.61 -0.04
N PHE A 407 0.73 -3.28 0.17
CA PHE A 407 0.67 -4.71 0.43
C PHE A 407 0.29 -5.45 -0.85
N HIS A 408 -0.81 -6.20 -0.81
CA HIS A 408 -1.15 -7.15 -1.87
C HIS A 408 -1.89 -6.52 -3.05
N GLY A 409 -1.60 -7.05 -4.24
CA GLY A 409 -2.22 -6.66 -5.49
C GLY A 409 -2.94 -7.79 -6.21
N THR A 410 -3.86 -7.42 -7.09
CA THR A 410 -4.55 -8.35 -7.98
C THR A 410 -4.82 -7.73 -9.33
N PHE A 411 -4.89 -8.57 -10.36
CA PHE A 411 -5.22 -8.17 -11.73
C PHE A 411 -6.57 -8.74 -12.10
N ILE A 412 -7.46 -7.91 -12.60
CA ILE A 412 -8.79 -8.29 -13.07
C ILE A 412 -8.84 -8.10 -14.57
N GLN A 413 -9.09 -9.17 -15.33
CA GLN A 413 -9.17 -9.07 -16.79
C GLN A 413 -10.42 -8.29 -17.20
N SER A 414 -10.33 -7.54 -18.31
CA SER A 414 -11.45 -6.75 -18.82
C SER A 414 -12.70 -7.61 -19.09
N LYS A 415 -12.51 -8.88 -19.48
CA LYS A 415 -13.63 -9.83 -19.67
C LYS A 415 -14.39 -10.17 -18.39
N ASP A 416 -13.71 -10.16 -17.26
CA ASP A 416 -14.29 -10.46 -15.95
C ASP A 416 -14.91 -9.20 -15.35
N LEU A 417 -14.31 -8.04 -15.59
CA LEU A 417 -14.90 -6.73 -15.26
C LEU A 417 -16.22 -6.46 -15.98
N ARG A 418 -16.42 -6.98 -17.21
CA ARG A 418 -17.71 -6.89 -17.91
C ARG A 418 -18.85 -7.57 -17.17
N LYS A 419 -18.54 -8.52 -16.29
CA LYS A 419 -19.53 -9.25 -15.48
C LYS A 419 -19.69 -8.65 -14.08
N GLN A 420 -18.92 -7.62 -13.74
CA GLN A 420 -18.89 -7.02 -12.40
C GLN A 420 -20.29 -6.58 -11.98
N ALA A 421 -20.69 -7.01 -10.77
CA ALA A 421 -22.02 -6.79 -10.21
C ALA A 421 -22.33 -5.32 -9.88
#